data_AF-A0A965PF19-F1
#
_entry.id   AF-A0A965PF19-F1
#
_cell.length_a   1.000
_cell.length_b   1.000
_cell.length_c   1.000
_cell.angle_alpha   90.00
_cell.angle_beta   90.00
_cell.angle_gamma   90.00
#
_symmetry.space_group_name_H-M   'P 1'
#
loop_
_entity.id
_entity.type
_entity.pdbx_description
1 polymer ?
#
loop_
_entity_poly.entity_id
_entity_poly.type
_entity_poly.pdbx_seq_one_letter_code
_entity_poly.pdbx_strand_id
1 'polypeptide(L)'
;MKVVEIFKGKVDYCLRFEDGSVLFSNHDRECCEHHWLDFSGLTLEDFEGLNFNLESDNFFERIQGYGIALLPTNGHPVRVPGYGGNNGYYSDQLDLILERPGMETKIYDITECQEIND
;
A
#
# COMPACT_ATOMS: atom_id res chain seq x y z
N MET A 1 9.03 0.97 12.61
CA MET A 1 9.63 0.34 11.42
C MET A 1 9.85 1.40 10.37
N LYS A 2 11.02 1.46 9.74
CA LYS A 2 11.32 2.41 8.67
C LYS A 2 11.18 1.78 7.30
N VAL A 3 10.79 2.56 6.29
CA VAL A 3 10.92 2.15 4.89
C VAL A 3 12.39 2.27 4.49
N VAL A 4 12.94 1.20 3.91
CA VAL A 4 14.36 1.11 3.54
C VAL A 4 14.58 0.95 2.04
N GLU A 5 13.54 0.57 1.31
CA GLU A 5 13.61 0.37 -0.14
C GLU A 5 12.25 0.60 -0.78
N ILE A 6 12.27 1.22 -1.97
CA ILE A 6 11.17 1.24 -2.93
C ILE A 6 11.68 0.51 -4.16
N PHE A 7 11.04 -0.59 -4.55
CA PHE A 7 11.54 -1.43 -5.63
C PHE A 7 10.41 -1.94 -6.51
N LYS A 8 10.73 -2.25 -7.77
CA LYS A 8 9.76 -2.85 -8.70
C LYS A 8 9.68 -4.36 -8.47
N GLY A 9 8.53 -4.84 -8.01
CA GLY A 9 8.19 -6.24 -7.88
C GLY A 9 7.78 -6.88 -9.21
N LYS A 10 7.16 -8.07 -9.15
CA LYS A 10 6.69 -8.80 -10.34
C LYS A 10 5.52 -8.10 -11.04
N VAL A 11 4.65 -7.47 -10.24
CA VAL A 11 3.40 -6.85 -10.71
C VAL A 11 3.55 -5.32 -10.70
N ASP A 12 3.92 -4.74 -9.56
CA ASP A 12 4.10 -3.30 -9.41
C ASP A 12 5.21 -2.94 -8.40
N TYR A 13 5.39 -1.66 -8.09
CA TYR A 13 6.27 -1.16 -7.06
C TYR A 13 5.81 -1.57 -5.65
N CYS A 14 6.79 -1.79 -4.79
CA CYS A 14 6.61 -2.28 -3.44
C CYS A 14 7.45 -1.43 -2.47
N LEU A 15 6.99 -1.34 -1.22
CA LEU A 15 7.75 -0.77 -0.11
C LEU A 15 8.34 -1.91 0.72
N ARG A 16 9.65 -1.84 1.01
CA ARG A 16 10.31 -2.72 1.99
C ARG A 16 10.54 -1.98 3.29
N PHE A 17 10.22 -2.62 4.40
CA PHE A 17 10.51 -2.14 5.74
C PHE A 17 11.79 -2.80 6.32
N GLU A 18 12.38 -2.16 7.32
CA GLU A 18 13.67 -2.56 7.91
C GLU A 18 13.69 -3.97 8.53
N ASP A 19 12.52 -4.50 8.89
CA ASP A 19 12.33 -5.86 9.41
C ASP A 19 12.18 -6.92 8.31
N GLY A 20 12.20 -6.49 7.04
CA GLY A 20 11.98 -7.34 5.87
C GLY A 20 10.53 -7.42 5.42
N SER A 21 9.58 -6.77 6.11
CA SER A 21 8.18 -6.71 5.69
C SER A 21 8.05 -5.99 4.34
N VAL A 22 7.09 -6.41 3.53
CA VAL A 22 6.84 -5.85 2.19
C VAL A 22 5.37 -5.47 2.06
N LEU A 23 5.13 -4.24 1.58
CA LEU A 23 3.80 -3.71 1.31
C LEU A 23 3.65 -3.40 -0.19
N PHE A 24 2.56 -3.85 -0.80
CA PHE A 24 2.25 -3.63 -2.20
C PHE A 24 0.75 -3.71 -2.46
N SER A 25 0.28 -3.16 -3.58
CA SER A 25 -1.09 -3.40 -4.04
C SER A 25 -1.14 -4.63 -4.94
N ASN A 26 -2.18 -5.44 -4.82
CA ASN A 26 -2.45 -6.50 -5.77
C ASN A 26 -3.58 -6.12 -6.72
N HIS A 27 -3.48 -6.65 -7.94
CA HIS A 27 -4.44 -6.46 -9.00
C HIS A 27 -4.87 -7.82 -9.55
N ASP A 28 -5.99 -8.35 -9.06
CA ASP A 28 -6.58 -9.56 -9.63
C ASP A 28 -8.11 -9.46 -9.64
N ARG A 29 -8.65 -8.63 -10.55
CA ARG A 29 -10.06 -8.68 -10.93
C ARG A 29 -10.18 -8.68 -12.44
N GLU A 30 -11.04 -9.58 -12.92
CA GLU A 30 -11.04 -10.16 -14.25
C GLU A 30 -11.02 -9.14 -15.41
N CYS A 31 -10.06 -9.37 -16.32
CA CYS A 31 -9.95 -8.99 -17.73
C CYS A 31 -10.20 -7.58 -18.26
N CYS A 32 -10.64 -6.57 -17.50
CA CYS A 32 -10.87 -5.23 -18.09
C CYS A 32 -10.54 -4.01 -17.21
N GLU A 33 -10.40 -4.13 -15.89
CA GLU A 33 -10.21 -2.97 -15.01
C GLU A 33 -8.93 -3.10 -14.18
N HIS A 34 -7.88 -2.36 -14.57
CA HIS A 34 -6.58 -2.37 -13.88
C HIS A 34 -6.50 -1.33 -12.77
N HIS A 35 -6.49 -1.75 -11.51
CA HIS A 35 -6.33 -0.83 -10.39
C HIS A 35 -4.98 -1.08 -9.69
N TRP A 36 -4.26 -0.03 -9.31
CA TRP A 36 -2.99 -0.14 -8.58
C TRP A 36 -2.71 1.07 -7.69
N LEU A 37 -1.95 0.87 -6.61
CA LEU A 37 -1.35 1.98 -5.85
C LEU A 37 -0.02 2.34 -6.47
N ASP A 38 0.14 3.61 -6.84
CA ASP A 38 1.35 4.09 -7.47
C ASP A 38 2.40 4.50 -6.44
N PHE A 39 3.18 3.51 -6.01
CA PHE A 39 4.38 3.75 -5.21
C PHE A 39 5.56 4.29 -6.03
N SER A 40 5.48 4.31 -7.36
CA SER A 40 6.59 4.72 -8.24
C SER A 40 6.86 6.23 -8.20
N GLY A 41 5.86 7.02 -7.83
CA GLY A 41 5.98 8.46 -7.63
C GLY A 41 6.62 8.86 -6.29
N LEU A 42 6.90 7.90 -5.41
CA LEU A 42 7.48 8.15 -4.09
C LEU A 42 9.00 7.92 -4.10
N THR A 43 9.68 8.58 -3.18
CA THR A 43 11.11 8.48 -2.93
C THR A 43 11.38 8.12 -1.48
N LEU A 44 12.59 7.65 -1.16
CA LEU A 44 12.96 7.38 0.25
C LEU A 44 12.97 8.65 1.11
N GLU A 45 13.13 9.83 0.51
CA GLU A 45 13.06 11.13 1.22
C GLU A 45 11.65 11.37 1.78
N ASP A 46 10.60 10.92 1.08
CA ASP A 46 9.20 11.02 1.55
C ASP A 46 8.97 10.21 2.84
N PHE A 47 9.86 9.27 3.15
CA PHE A 47 9.81 8.42 4.35
C PHE A 47 10.88 8.77 5.39
N GLU A 48 11.70 9.79 5.15
CA GLU A 48 12.83 10.10 6.02
C GLU A 48 12.36 10.50 7.43
N GLY A 49 12.87 9.80 8.44
CA GLY A 49 12.52 10.05 9.85
C GLY A 49 11.14 9.53 10.28
N LEU A 50 10.35 8.93 9.38
CA LEU A 50 9.06 8.34 9.68
C LEU A 50 9.22 6.91 10.22
N ASN A 51 8.38 6.55 11.19
CA ASN A 51 8.30 5.20 11.73
C ASN A 51 6.87 4.69 11.60
N PHE A 52 6.71 3.44 11.19
CA PHE A 52 5.43 2.77 11.03
C PHE A 52 5.27 1.66 12.08
N ASN A 53 4.03 1.39 12.48
CA ASN A 53 3.68 0.23 13.29
C ASN A 53 2.82 -0.72 12.44
N LEU A 54 3.43 -1.80 11.95
CA LEU A 54 2.76 -2.81 11.12
C LEU A 54 2.20 -3.99 11.94
N GLU A 55 2.27 -3.92 13.27
CA GLU A 55 1.67 -4.96 14.15
C GLU A 55 0.15 -4.78 14.29
N SER A 56 -0.32 -3.53 14.16
CA SER A 56 -1.76 -3.21 14.11
C SER A 56 -2.17 -2.87 12.68
N ASP A 57 -3.48 -2.88 12.41
CA ASP A 57 -4.02 -2.54 11.09
C ASP A 57 -4.23 -1.01 10.90
N ASN A 58 -3.71 -0.19 11.83
CA ASN A 58 -3.87 1.28 11.84
C ASN A 58 -2.74 2.03 11.12
N PHE A 59 -1.97 1.36 10.25
CA PHE A 59 -0.84 1.97 9.54
C PHE A 59 -1.22 2.63 8.21
N PHE A 60 -2.49 2.58 7.83
CA PHE A 60 -2.99 3.27 6.65
C PHE A 60 -4.46 3.69 6.82
N GLU A 61 -4.89 4.64 6.00
CA GLU A 61 -6.28 5.02 5.85
C GLU A 61 -6.62 5.16 4.35
N ARG A 62 -7.86 4.86 4.00
CA ARG A 62 -8.39 5.13 2.66
C ARG A 62 -8.60 6.63 2.48
N ILE A 63 -8.22 7.15 1.31
CA ILE A 63 -8.62 8.47 0.84
C ILE A 63 -9.61 8.27 -0.31
N GLN A 64 -10.89 8.50 -0.03
CA GLN A 64 -11.97 8.22 -0.97
C GLN A 64 -11.75 8.92 -2.32
N GLY A 65 -11.76 8.13 -3.41
CA GLY A 65 -11.56 8.62 -4.77
C GLY A 65 -10.13 9.10 -5.08
N TYR A 66 -9.15 8.79 -4.22
CA TYR A 66 -7.74 9.11 -4.43
C TYR A 66 -6.83 7.88 -4.33
N GLY A 67 -6.96 7.08 -3.26
CA GLY A 67 -6.01 6.01 -2.92
C GLY A 67 -5.93 5.82 -1.41
N ILE A 68 -4.72 5.86 -0.85
CA ILE A 68 -4.48 5.71 0.60
C ILE A 68 -3.54 6.78 1.17
N ALA A 69 -3.56 6.94 2.49
CA ALA A 69 -2.47 7.55 3.25
C ALA A 69 -1.84 6.49 4.16
N LEU A 70 -0.51 6.37 4.12
CA LEU A 70 0.25 5.61 5.09
C LEU A 70 0.44 6.46 6.34
N LEU A 71 0.12 5.89 7.50
CA LEU A 71 0.08 6.55 8.79
C LEU A 71 1.29 6.13 9.63
N PRO A 72 2.35 6.95 9.67
CA PRO A 72 3.44 6.71 10.61
C PRO A 72 3.00 7.01 12.04
N THR A 73 3.67 6.40 13.02
CA THR A 73 3.50 6.70 14.46
C THR A 73 4.06 8.07 14.84
N ASN A 74 4.78 8.73 13.93
CA ASN A 74 5.32 10.07 14.10
C ASN A 74 5.36 10.84 12.78
N GLY A 75 5.37 12.17 12.84
CA GLY A 75 5.51 13.00 11.63
C GLY A 75 4.20 13.16 10.87
N HIS A 76 4.25 13.02 9.55
CA HIS A 76 3.12 13.31 8.66
C HIS A 76 2.75 12.08 7.82
N PRO A 77 1.46 11.91 7.46
CA PRO A 77 1.02 10.85 6.56
C PRO A 77 1.65 10.96 5.16
N VAL A 78 1.99 9.82 4.57
CA VAL A 78 2.48 9.74 3.18
C VAL A 78 1.32 9.31 2.29
N ARG A 79 0.94 10.15 1.33
CA ARG A 79 -0.22 9.90 0.45
C ARG A 79 0.22 9.13 -0.78
N VAL A 80 -0.48 8.04 -1.06
CA VAL A 80 -0.24 7.17 -2.22
C VAL A 80 -1.47 7.22 -3.12
N PRO A 81 -1.37 7.78 -4.34
CA PRO A 81 -2.48 7.75 -5.28
C PRO A 81 -2.71 6.31 -5.75
N GLY A 82 -3.96 5.92 -5.86
CA GLY A 82 -4.38 4.74 -6.60
C GLY A 82 -4.97 5.14 -7.94
N TYR A 83 -4.78 4.32 -8.98
CA TYR A 83 -5.29 4.60 -10.33
C TYR A 83 -6.13 3.43 -10.83
N GLY A 84 -7.06 3.72 -11.75
CA GLY A 84 -7.89 2.75 -12.48
C GLY A 84 -7.68 2.81 -13.99
N GLY A 85 -7.55 1.65 -14.62
CA GLY A 85 -7.02 1.43 -15.97
C GLY A 85 -8.00 1.76 -17.10
N ASN A 86 -9.27 2.02 -16.79
CA ASN A 86 -10.25 2.32 -17.82
C ASN A 86 -10.18 3.76 -18.36
N ASN A 87 -9.46 4.68 -17.70
CA ASN A 87 -9.20 6.05 -18.19
C ASN A 87 -8.09 6.82 -17.40
N GLY A 88 -7.33 6.18 -16.51
CA GLY A 88 -6.31 6.85 -15.69
C GLY A 88 -6.87 7.72 -14.55
N TYR A 89 -8.14 7.53 -14.19
CA TYR A 89 -8.74 8.19 -13.03
C TYR A 89 -8.18 7.62 -11.73
N TYR A 90 -8.17 8.45 -10.69
CA TYR A 90 -7.89 7.98 -9.35
C TYR A 90 -8.89 6.91 -8.91
N SER A 91 -8.41 5.94 -8.15
CA SER A 91 -9.23 4.84 -7.63
C SER A 91 -8.73 4.36 -6.28
N ASP A 92 -9.66 3.87 -5.48
CA ASP A 92 -9.47 3.24 -4.19
C ASP A 92 -10.07 1.82 -4.14
N GLN A 93 -10.36 1.22 -5.31
CA GLN A 93 -10.94 -0.11 -5.46
C GLN A 93 -9.86 -1.19 -5.58
N LEU A 94 -9.15 -1.44 -4.48
CA LEU A 94 -7.87 -2.14 -4.49
C LEU A 94 -7.65 -3.00 -3.25
N ASP A 95 -6.84 -4.04 -3.39
CA ASP A 95 -6.33 -4.81 -2.26
C ASP A 95 -4.92 -4.33 -1.89
N LEU A 96 -4.70 -4.04 -0.60
CA LEU A 96 -3.38 -3.80 -0.03
C LEU A 96 -2.87 -5.10 0.59
N ILE A 97 -1.68 -5.53 0.20
CA ILE A 97 -1.06 -6.75 0.70
C ILE A 97 0.15 -6.42 1.57
N LEU A 98 0.18 -7.02 2.76
CA LEU A 98 1.29 -6.96 3.70
C LEU A 98 1.86 -8.37 3.91
N GLU A 99 3.09 -8.58 3.43
CA GLU A 99 3.87 -9.79 3.68
C GLU A 99 4.88 -9.52 4.80
N ARG A 100 4.86 -10.33 5.85
CA ARG A 100 5.80 -10.23 6.98
C ARG A 100 6.60 -11.52 7.13
N PRO A 101 7.93 -11.47 7.34
CA PRO A 101 8.74 -12.68 7.45
C PRO A 101 8.23 -13.63 8.54
N GLY A 102 7.91 -14.86 8.14
CA GLY A 102 7.44 -15.91 9.07
C GLY A 102 6.01 -15.75 9.57
N MET A 103 5.22 -14.83 9.00
CA MET A 103 3.80 -14.66 9.31
C MET A 103 2.95 -14.94 8.06
N GLU A 104 1.66 -15.15 8.27
CA GLU A 104 0.69 -15.21 7.18
C GLU A 104 0.56 -13.83 6.50
N THR A 105 0.39 -13.87 5.17
CA THR A 105 0.13 -12.69 4.36
C THR A 105 -1.21 -12.08 4.75
N LYS A 106 -1.23 -10.78 5.03
CA LYS A 106 -2.47 -10.02 5.27
C LYS A 106 -2.91 -9.31 4.00
N ILE A 107 -4.21 -9.36 3.73
CA ILE A 107 -4.84 -8.69 2.59
C ILE A 107 -5.95 -7.77 3.14
N TYR A 108 -5.90 -6.50 2.74
CA TYR A 108 -6.88 -5.49 3.15
C TYR A 108 -7.65 -5.00 1.92
N ASP A 109 -8.98 -5.10 1.95
CA ASP A 109 -9.82 -4.47 0.92
C ASP A 109 -9.93 -2.97 1.21
N ILE A 110 -9.27 -2.15 0.40
CA ILE A 110 -9.32 -0.68 0.52
C ILE A 110 -10.74 -0.17 0.18
N THR A 111 -11.48 -0.89 -0.67
CA THR A 111 -12.83 -0.51 -1.11
C THR A 111 -13.84 -0.56 0.03
N GLU A 112 -13.72 -1.54 0.91
CA GLU A 112 -14.67 -1.79 2.01
C GLU A 112 -14.08 -1.47 3.40
N CYS A 113 -12.80 -1.10 3.50
CA CYS A 113 -12.10 -0.85 4.77
C CYS A 113 -12.27 -1.99 5.79
N GLN A 114 -12.23 -3.25 5.34
CA GLN A 114 -12.31 -4.43 6.20
C GLN A 114 -11.25 -5.48 5.82
N GLU A 115 -10.74 -6.17 6.84
CA GLU A 115 -9.84 -7.31 6.70
C GLU A 115 -10.61 -8.45 6.00
N ILE A 116 -10.15 -8.89 4.82
CA ILE A 116 -10.68 -10.11 4.19
C ILE A 116 -10.04 -11.28 4.95
N ASN A 117 -10.77 -11.84 5.91
CA ASN A 117 -10.41 -13.13 6.50
C ASN A 117 -11.03 -14.23 5.63
N ASP A 118 -10.19 -15.05 5.00
CA ASP A 118 -10.59 -16.34 4.38
C ASP A 118 -10.83 -17.41 5.46
#